data_AF-A0A239CS35-F1
#
_entry.id   AF-A0A239CS35-F1
#
_cell.length_a   1.000
_cell.length_b   1.000
_cell.length_c   1.000
_cell.angle_alpha   90.00
_cell.angle_beta   90.00
_cell.angle_gamma   90.00
#
_symmetry.space_group_name_H-M   'P 1'
#
loop_
_entity.id
_entity.type
_entity.pdbx_description
1 polymer ?
#
loop_
_entity_poly.entity_id
_entity_poly.type
_entity_poly.pdbx_seq_one_letter_code
_entity_poly.pdbx_strand_id
1 'polypeptide(L)' 'MNTILGVTDRNIEKEILLGINERAYEAGIIDYELYTKARADLEKL' A
#
# COMPACT_ATOMS: atom_id res chain seq x y z
N MET A 1 -21.80 2.26 11.50
CA MET A 1 -22.33 1.14 10.71
C MET A 1 -21.41 1.01 9.50
N ASN A 2 -20.41 0.12 9.55
CA ASN A 2 -19.52 -0.10 8.40
C ASN A 2 -20.25 -1.01 7.41
N THR A 3 -20.64 -0.47 6.28
CA THR A 3 -21.19 -1.24 5.15
C THR A 3 -20.11 -2.16 4.58
N ILE A 4 -20.50 -3.34 4.11
CA ILE A 4 -19.61 -4.30 3.44
C ILE A 4 -18.87 -3.64 2.25
N LEU A 5 -19.50 -2.66 1.58
CA LEU A 5 -18.84 -1.83 0.56
C LEU A 5 -17.60 -1.08 1.10
N GLY A 6 -17.67 -0.47 2.27
CA GLY A 6 -16.57 0.33 2.82
C GLY A 6 -15.34 -0.50 3.27
N VAL A 7 -15.51 -1.82 3.46
CA VAL A 7 -14.39 -2.74 3.73
C VAL A 7 -13.74 -3.19 2.42
N THR A 8 -14.54 -3.45 1.39
CA THR A 8 -14.05 -3.81 0.05
C THR A 8 -13.21 -2.69 -0.56
N ASP A 9 -13.64 -1.43 -0.42
CA ASP A 9 -12.90 -0.27 -0.93
C ASP A 9 -11.53 -0.10 -0.28
N ARG A 10 -11.41 -0.35 1.04
CA ARG A 10 -10.13 -0.27 1.75
C ARG A 10 -9.14 -1.36 1.36
N ASN A 11 -9.62 -2.57 1.07
CA ASN A 11 -8.76 -3.65 0.59
C ASN A 11 -8.20 -3.33 -0.80
N ILE A 12 -9.04 -2.78 -1.69
CA ILE A 12 -8.63 -2.34 -3.03
C ILE A 12 -7.61 -1.20 -2.92
N GLU A 13 -7.86 -0.21 -2.06
CA GLU A 13 -6.93 0.90 -1.82
C GLU A 13 -5.56 0.39 -1.35
N LYS A 14 -5.55 -0.55 -0.40
CA LYS A 14 -4.31 -1.18 0.10
C LYS A 14 -3.53 -1.87 -1.00
N GLU A 15 -4.19 -2.67 -1.84
CA GLU A 15 -3.55 -3.38 -2.95
C GLU A 15 -2.93 -2.40 -3.97
N ILE A 16 -3.64 -1.33 -4.31
CA ILE A 16 -3.15 -0.29 -5.21
C ILE A 16 -1.88 0.37 -4.64
N LEU A 17 -1.92 0.78 -3.37
CA LEU A 17 -0.81 1.46 -2.72
C LEU A 17 0.41 0.55 -2.58
N LEU A 18 0.22 -0.72 -2.23
CA LEU A 18 1.31 -1.71 -2.19
C LEU A 18 1.96 -1.87 -3.57
N GLY A 19 1.16 -1.96 -4.65
CA GLY A 19 1.67 -2.06 -6.01
C GLY A 19 2.41 -0.79 -6.49
N ILE A 20 2.00 0.40 -6.03
CA ILE A 20 2.75 1.64 -6.29
C ILE A 20 4.09 1.63 -5.56
N ASN A 21 4.11 1.24 -4.28
CA ASN A 21 5.32 1.19 -3.46
C ASN A 21 6.38 0.25 -4.08
N GLU A 22 5.97 -0.93 -4.54
CA GLU A 22 6.86 -1.90 -5.19
C GLU A 22 7.45 -1.37 -6.49
N ARG A 23 6.62 -0.82 -7.39
CA ARG A 23 7.10 -0.23 -8.65
C ARG A 23 8.01 0.98 -8.44
N ALA A 24 7.75 1.79 -7.41
CA ALA A 24 8.61 2.93 -7.08
C ALA A 24 10.01 2.48 -6.63
N TYR A 25 10.10 1.39 -5.87
CA TYR A 25 11.36 0.79 -5.47
C TYR A 25 12.10 0.17 -6.66
N GLU A 26 11.40 -0.63 -7.49
CA GLU A 26 11.97 -1.25 -8.70
C GLU A 26 12.48 -0.21 -9.71
N ALA A 27 11.80 0.93 -9.81
CA ALA A 27 12.21 2.05 -10.66
C ALA A 27 13.36 2.90 -10.06
N GLY A 28 13.80 2.61 -8.84
CA GLY A 28 14.83 3.39 -8.14
C GLY A 28 14.39 4.80 -7.72
N ILE A 29 13.08 5.05 -7.64
CA ILE A 29 12.52 6.35 -7.20
C ILE A 29 12.67 6.50 -5.68
N ILE A 30 12.49 5.39 -4.95
CA ILE A 30 12.65 5.33 -3.50
C ILE A 30 13.70 4.28 -3.13
N ASP A 31 14.34 4.48 -1.99
CA ASP A 31 15.29 3.52 -1.44
C ASP A 31 14.59 2.37 -0.68
N TYR A 32 15.39 1.37 -0.29
CA TYR A 32 14.90 0.19 0.45
C TYR A 32 14.34 0.55 1.82
N GLU A 33 14.89 1.56 2.50
CA GLU A 33 14.40 1.99 3.81
C GLU A 33 12.99 2.59 3.71
N LEU A 34 12.76 3.43 2.72
CA LEU A 34 11.46 4.03 2.46
C LEU A 34 10.45 2.99 1.97
N TYR A 35 10.86 2.09 1.07
CA TYR A 35 10.03 0.96 0.62
C TYR A 35 9.53 0.10 1.79
N THR A 36 10.44 -0.30 2.69
CA THR A 36 10.10 -1.18 3.81
C THR A 36 9.20 -0.50 4.85
N LYS A 37 9.47 0.77 5.18
CA LYS A 37 8.61 1.56 6.08
C LYS A 37 7.20 1.73 5.49
N ALA A 38 7.10 2.15 4.23
CA ALA A 38 5.82 2.34 3.56
C ALA A 38 5.03 1.03 3.50
N ARG A 39 5.68 -0.09 3.16
CA ARG A 39 5.03 -1.42 3.16
C ARG A 39 4.46 -1.78 4.53
N ALA A 40 5.24 -1.60 5.60
CA ALA A 40 4.80 -1.92 6.96
C ALA A 40 3.59 -1.08 7.41
N ASP A 41 3.49 0.17 6.96
CA ASP A 41 2.35 1.03 7.28
C ASP A 41 1.12 0.69 6.43
N LEU A 42 1.31 0.38 5.15
CA LEU A 42 0.24 -0.06 4.25
C LEU A 42 -0.33 -1.41 4.67
N GLU A 43 0.47 -2.32 5.22
CA GLU A 43 -0.01 -3.61 5.73
C GLU A 43 -0.97 -3.48 6.93
N LYS A 44 -0.99 -2.32 7.60
CA LYS A 44 -1.90 -2.00 8.72
C LYS A 44 -3.22 -1.34 8.29
N LEU A 45 -3.33 -0.87 7.04
CA LEU A 45 -4.59 -0.39 6.44
C LEU A 45 -5.59 -1.53 6.30
#